data_AF-A0A2R6L5P6-F1
#
_entry.id   AF-A0A2R6L5P6-F1
#
_cell.length_a   1.000
_cell.length_b   1.000
_cell.length_c   1.000
_cell.angle_alpha   90.00
_cell.angle_beta   90.00
_cell.angle_gamma   90.00
#
_symmetry.space_group_name_H-M   'P 1'
#
loop_
_entity.id
_entity.type
_entity.pdbx_description
1 polymer ?
#
loop_
_entity_poly.entity_id
_entity_poly.type
_entity_poly.pdbx_seq_one_letter_code
_entity_poly.pdbx_strand_id
1 'polypeptide(L)'
;MASESTEGGTVSVDLPSELRDWLDEQAAELGVDRDQLLVQVIGAYRTTAEFDDHLDDAIDEQVADAIDEQVADAVHDTLPDAIDDHLDDALAEHPDDGTIEELASAVEEELASNLDEQIEATVQSILAETLEDQLASGVEEEFQAKLEDVRERVIQVKKETDAKAPADHTHEALEGVADLEQQVATLETELSELRSEVDALVPEHDEQIDGLDARLGELEDRLQTVAWVVSDLREAHESGNGLEAVERIKRAAAKADIDRAKCENCGNGVTLSLLTDPACPHCDATVTNVEADPGWFRKPKLRVASQLESGEPE
;
A
#
# COMPACT_ATOMS: atom_id res chain seq x y z
N MET A 1 -31.11 9.71 23.22
CA MET A 1 -30.46 9.65 24.54
C MET A 1 -29.73 8.32 24.58
N ALA A 2 -28.41 8.39 24.67
CA ALA A 2 -27.38 7.34 24.78
C ALA A 2 -27.77 5.89 24.43
N SER A 3 -27.31 5.43 23.26
CA SER A 3 -26.88 4.04 23.10
C SER A 3 -25.48 3.96 23.71
N GLU A 4 -25.37 3.49 24.95
CA GLU A 4 -24.07 3.14 25.51
C GLU A 4 -23.57 1.90 24.76
N SER A 5 -22.53 2.09 23.95
CA SER A 5 -21.77 1.01 23.36
C SER A 5 -21.13 0.21 24.49
N THR A 6 -21.55 -1.04 24.69
CA THR A 6 -20.83 -1.97 25.55
C THR A 6 -19.47 -2.25 24.90
N GLU A 7 -18.45 -1.49 25.27
CA GLU A 7 -17.05 -1.81 24.94
C GLU A 7 -16.75 -3.19 25.52
N GLY A 8 -16.43 -4.15 24.64
CA GLY A 8 -16.11 -5.52 25.00
C GLY A 8 -14.86 -5.57 25.88
N GLY A 9 -15.06 -5.63 27.19
CA GLY A 9 -13.99 -5.84 28.15
C GLY A 9 -13.38 -7.22 27.98
N THR A 10 -12.16 -7.30 27.50
CA THR A 10 -11.40 -8.56 27.44
C THR A 10 -10.98 -8.94 28.86
N VAL A 11 -11.54 -10.02 29.39
CA VAL A 11 -11.16 -10.60 30.69
C VAL A 11 -10.14 -11.71 30.44
N SER A 12 -8.94 -11.60 31.03
CA SER A 12 -7.94 -12.67 30.98
C SER A 12 -8.02 -13.52 32.25
N VAL A 13 -8.16 -14.83 32.09
CA VAL A 13 -8.14 -15.82 33.18
C VAL A 13 -7.04 -16.82 32.91
N ASP A 14 -6.22 -17.11 33.91
CA ASP A 14 -5.22 -18.18 33.85
C ASP A 14 -5.88 -19.54 34.11
N LEU A 15 -5.91 -20.39 33.09
CA LEU A 15 -6.47 -21.74 33.17
C LEU A 15 -5.36 -22.77 33.44
N PRO A 16 -5.62 -23.79 34.29
CA PRO A 16 -4.74 -24.95 34.44
C PRO A 16 -4.38 -25.57 33.08
N SER A 17 -3.16 -26.10 32.94
CA SER A 17 -2.69 -26.65 31.65
C SER A 17 -3.57 -27.77 31.13
N GLU A 18 -4.02 -28.66 32.01
CA GLU A 18 -4.91 -29.78 31.66
C GLU A 18 -6.22 -29.29 31.02
N LEU A 19 -6.78 -28.18 31.54
CA LEU A 19 -8.02 -27.62 31.03
C LEU A 19 -7.83 -26.90 29.70
N ARG A 20 -6.67 -26.28 29.49
CA ARG A 20 -6.31 -25.66 28.21
C ARG A 20 -6.15 -26.70 27.11
N ASP A 21 -5.43 -27.78 27.41
CA ASP A 21 -5.19 -28.87 26.47
C ASP A 21 -6.51 -29.56 26.09
N TRP A 22 -7.40 -29.76 27.07
CA TRP A 22 -8.75 -30.31 26.83
C TRP A 22 -9.61 -29.38 25.96
N LEU A 23 -9.60 -28.06 26.21
CA LEU A 23 -10.35 -27.10 25.40
C LEU A 23 -9.86 -27.07 23.95
N ASP A 24 -8.55 -27.16 23.73
CA ASP A 24 -7.96 -27.18 22.39
C ASP A 24 -8.34 -28.47 21.64
N GLU A 25 -8.34 -29.63 22.32
CA GLU A 25 -8.77 -30.91 21.75
C GLU A 25 -10.26 -30.90 21.38
N GLN A 26 -11.11 -30.44 22.29
CA GLN A 26 -12.56 -30.37 22.06
C GLN A 26 -12.95 -29.35 20.98
N ALA A 27 -12.25 -28.22 20.91
CA ALA A 27 -12.45 -27.23 19.87
C ALA A 27 -12.12 -27.81 18.48
N ALA A 28 -11.03 -28.58 18.39
CA ALA A 28 -10.64 -29.27 17.16
C ALA A 28 -11.63 -30.37 16.76
N GLU A 29 -12.16 -31.13 17.72
CA GLU A 29 -13.17 -32.17 17.48
C GLU A 29 -14.48 -31.58 16.94
N LEU A 30 -14.94 -30.48 17.53
CA LEU A 30 -16.19 -29.80 17.17
C LEU A 30 -16.03 -28.83 15.98
N GLY A 31 -14.80 -28.56 15.53
CA GLY A 31 -14.50 -27.64 14.44
C GLY A 31 -14.84 -26.18 14.73
N VAL A 32 -14.75 -25.76 16.00
CA VAL A 32 -15.04 -24.41 16.47
C VAL A 32 -13.80 -23.77 17.07
N ASP A 33 -13.77 -22.44 17.15
CA ASP A 33 -12.70 -21.73 17.86
C ASP A 33 -12.78 -21.96 19.37
N ARG A 34 -11.63 -21.98 20.04
CA ARG A 34 -11.54 -22.20 21.49
C ARG A 34 -12.38 -21.21 22.31
N ASP A 35 -12.38 -19.94 21.91
CA ASP A 35 -13.15 -18.90 22.59
C ASP A 35 -14.67 -19.12 22.41
N GLN A 36 -15.08 -19.63 21.24
CA GLN A 36 -16.47 -19.99 20.98
C GLN A 36 -16.89 -21.20 21.82
N LEU A 37 -16.02 -22.21 21.95
CA LEU A 37 -16.26 -23.34 22.84
C LEU A 37 -16.37 -22.89 24.30
N LEU A 38 -15.48 -22.00 24.76
CA LEU A 38 -15.53 -21.45 26.11
C LEU A 38 -16.84 -20.71 26.41
N VAL A 39 -17.31 -19.87 25.47
CA VAL A 39 -18.60 -19.18 25.61
C VAL A 39 -19.75 -20.19 25.67
N GLN A 40 -19.71 -21.23 24.84
CA GLN A 40 -20.73 -22.28 24.83
C GLN A 40 -20.73 -23.08 26.14
N VAL A 41 -19.57 -23.46 26.66
CA VAL A 41 -19.44 -24.19 27.93
C VAL A 41 -19.90 -23.33 29.12
N ILE A 42 -19.51 -22.06 29.18
CA ILE A 42 -19.95 -21.15 30.24
C ILE A 42 -21.45 -20.88 30.14
N GLY A 43 -21.98 -20.73 28.92
CA GLY A 43 -23.41 -20.59 28.67
C GLY A 43 -24.19 -21.81 29.15
N ALA A 44 -23.74 -23.01 28.76
CA ALA A 44 -24.33 -24.26 29.21
C ALA A 44 -24.27 -24.39 30.74
N TYR A 45 -23.11 -24.12 31.37
CA TYR A 45 -22.98 -24.17 32.82
C TYR A 45 -23.91 -23.18 33.53
N ARG A 46 -24.05 -21.95 33.04
CA ARG A 46 -24.96 -20.96 33.64
C ARG A 46 -26.41 -21.39 33.53
N THR A 47 -26.84 -21.87 32.36
CA THR A 47 -28.20 -22.39 32.20
C THR A 47 -28.44 -23.60 33.10
N THR A 48 -27.46 -24.51 33.23
CA THR A 48 -27.58 -25.62 34.17
C THR A 48 -27.62 -25.15 35.63
N ALA A 49 -26.82 -24.15 36.01
CA ALA A 49 -26.83 -23.61 37.37
C ALA A 49 -28.15 -22.88 37.70
N GLU A 50 -28.70 -22.11 36.75
CA GLU A 50 -30.02 -21.47 36.90
C GLU A 50 -31.14 -22.52 36.99
N PHE A 51 -31.03 -23.61 36.23
CA PHE A 51 -31.95 -24.75 36.32
C PHE A 51 -31.84 -25.48 37.66
N ASP A 52 -30.63 -25.67 38.17
CA ASP A 52 -30.35 -26.32 39.47
C ASP A 52 -30.96 -25.50 40.61
N ASP A 53 -30.76 -24.18 40.63
CA ASP A 53 -31.38 -23.29 41.63
C ASP A 53 -32.92 -23.36 41.59
N HIS A 54 -33.53 -23.39 40.38
CA HIS A 54 -34.99 -23.48 40.24
C HIS A 54 -35.54 -24.88 40.57
N LEU A 55 -34.73 -25.92 40.37
CA LEU A 55 -35.07 -27.29 40.71
C LEU A 55 -35.05 -27.48 42.23
N ASP A 56 -34.02 -26.99 42.90
CA ASP A 56 -33.89 -27.05 44.37
C ASP A 56 -35.08 -26.36 45.04
N ASP A 57 -35.42 -25.13 44.63
CA ASP A 57 -36.57 -24.40 45.19
C ASP A 57 -37.90 -25.15 44.98
N ALA A 58 -38.11 -25.73 43.79
CA ALA A 58 -39.35 -26.43 43.44
C ALA A 58 -39.49 -27.79 44.14
N ILE A 59 -38.38 -28.50 44.35
CA ILE A 59 -38.36 -29.77 45.08
C ILE A 59 -38.55 -29.52 46.57
N ASP A 60 -37.83 -28.54 47.14
CA ASP A 60 -37.90 -28.26 48.57
C ASP A 60 -39.33 -27.91 49.01
N GLU A 61 -40.05 -27.08 48.24
CA GLU A 61 -41.43 -26.72 48.56
C GLU A 61 -42.39 -27.93 48.44
N GLN A 62 -42.30 -28.69 47.35
CA GLN A 62 -43.22 -29.81 47.12
C GLN A 62 -42.96 -31.02 48.03
N VAL A 63 -41.70 -31.33 48.31
CA VAL A 63 -41.34 -32.44 49.20
C VAL A 63 -41.67 -32.09 50.64
N ALA A 64 -41.46 -30.85 51.08
CA ALA A 64 -41.83 -30.43 52.43
C ALA A 64 -43.34 -30.56 52.67
N ASP A 65 -44.16 -30.06 51.74
CA ASP A 65 -45.62 -30.15 51.85
C ASP A 65 -46.11 -31.61 51.83
N ALA A 66 -45.52 -32.45 50.99
CA ALA A 66 -45.89 -33.85 50.89
C ALA A 66 -45.48 -34.66 52.14
N ILE A 67 -44.30 -34.40 52.71
CA ILE A 67 -43.88 -35.04 53.97
C ILE A 67 -44.84 -34.66 55.11
N ASP A 68 -45.24 -33.39 55.21
CA ASP A 68 -46.17 -32.95 56.25
C ASP A 68 -47.54 -33.66 56.13
N GLU A 69 -48.04 -33.87 54.92
CA GLU A 69 -49.28 -34.62 54.68
C GLU A 69 -49.10 -36.12 54.99
N GLN A 70 -47.99 -36.74 54.59
CA GLN A 70 -47.70 -38.15 54.87
C GLN A 70 -47.52 -38.44 56.37
N VAL A 71 -46.84 -37.56 57.10
CA VAL A 71 -46.72 -37.66 58.57
C VAL A 71 -48.09 -37.53 59.23
N ALA A 72 -48.95 -36.63 58.74
CA ALA A 72 -50.30 -36.49 59.24
C ALA A 72 -51.13 -37.76 59.02
N ASP A 73 -51.07 -38.36 57.83
CA ASP A 73 -51.77 -39.60 57.50
C ASP A 73 -51.23 -40.80 58.29
N ALA A 74 -49.91 -40.98 58.42
CA ALA A 74 -49.34 -42.06 59.21
C ALA A 74 -49.74 -41.98 60.70
N VAL A 75 -49.79 -40.77 61.26
CA VAL A 75 -50.24 -40.54 62.65
C VAL A 75 -51.74 -40.73 62.80
N HIS A 76 -52.54 -40.37 61.79
CA HIS A 76 -53.99 -40.41 61.89
C HIS A 76 -54.59 -41.78 61.53
N ASP A 77 -54.04 -42.46 60.53
CA ASP A 77 -54.62 -43.68 59.96
C ASP A 77 -53.86 -44.93 60.38
N THR A 78 -52.53 -44.87 60.53
CA THR A 78 -51.71 -46.07 60.84
C THR A 78 -51.48 -46.25 62.34
N LEU A 79 -51.26 -45.15 63.07
CA LEU A 79 -51.02 -45.18 64.51
C LEU A 79 -52.17 -45.82 65.30
N PRO A 80 -53.47 -45.55 65.02
CA PRO A 80 -54.56 -46.18 65.77
C PRO A 80 -54.62 -47.69 65.56
N ASP A 81 -54.44 -48.17 64.33
CA ASP A 81 -54.47 -49.60 63.99
C ASP A 81 -53.29 -50.34 64.64
N ALA A 82 -52.07 -49.78 64.58
CA ALA A 82 -50.89 -50.36 65.22
C ALA A 82 -51.01 -50.40 66.76
N ILE A 83 -51.63 -49.38 67.36
CA ILE A 83 -51.90 -49.33 68.80
C ILE A 83 -52.98 -50.35 69.19
N ASP A 84 -54.06 -50.46 68.41
CA ASP A 84 -55.17 -51.38 68.70
C ASP A 84 -54.74 -52.85 68.57
N ASP A 85 -54.05 -53.23 67.49
CA ASP A 85 -53.61 -54.61 67.26
C ASP A 85 -52.65 -55.09 68.37
N HIS A 86 -51.72 -54.24 68.81
CA HIS A 86 -50.78 -54.61 69.86
C HIS A 86 -51.31 -54.43 71.28
N LEU A 87 -52.28 -53.53 71.53
CA LEU A 87 -52.93 -53.44 72.84
C LEU A 87 -53.68 -54.73 73.17
N ASP A 88 -54.36 -55.32 72.17
CA ASP A 88 -55.06 -56.59 72.33
C ASP A 88 -54.09 -57.74 72.63
N ASP A 89 -52.95 -57.83 71.95
CA ASP A 89 -51.93 -58.85 72.21
C ASP A 89 -51.20 -58.63 73.55
N ALA A 90 -50.79 -57.40 73.86
CA ALA A 90 -50.06 -57.08 75.08
C ALA A 90 -50.90 -57.28 76.36
N LEU A 91 -52.20 -56.96 76.31
CA LEU A 91 -53.15 -57.21 77.42
C LEU A 91 -53.46 -58.69 77.60
N ALA A 92 -53.37 -59.50 76.54
CA ALA A 92 -53.60 -60.94 76.60
C ALA A 92 -52.41 -61.69 77.23
N GLU A 93 -51.18 -61.25 76.98
CA GLU A 93 -49.97 -62.01 77.35
C GLU A 93 -49.30 -61.56 78.66
N HIS A 94 -49.36 -60.27 79.04
CA HIS A 94 -48.65 -59.76 80.22
C HIS A 94 -49.42 -58.66 80.98
N PRO A 95 -50.34 -59.00 81.90
CA PRO A 95 -51.12 -58.00 82.66
C PRO A 95 -50.32 -57.23 83.72
N ASP A 96 -49.12 -57.71 84.07
CA ASP A 96 -48.28 -57.15 85.12
C ASP A 96 -46.85 -56.90 84.60
N ASP A 97 -46.61 -55.66 84.15
CA ASP A 97 -45.30 -55.00 83.97
C ASP A 97 -44.45 -55.42 82.74
N GLY A 98 -44.53 -54.62 81.67
CA GLY A 98 -43.71 -54.75 80.44
C GLY A 98 -44.33 -54.12 79.18
N THR A 99 -45.65 -53.87 79.18
CA THR A 99 -46.41 -53.60 77.94
C THR A 99 -46.14 -52.26 77.27
N ILE A 100 -45.75 -51.21 78.01
CA ILE A 100 -45.56 -49.87 77.42
C ILE A 100 -44.30 -49.81 76.54
N GLU A 101 -43.20 -50.45 76.96
CA GLU A 101 -41.94 -50.42 76.20
C GLU A 101 -42.03 -51.28 74.93
N GLU A 102 -42.72 -52.43 75.03
CA GLU A 102 -42.99 -53.34 73.91
C GLU A 102 -43.98 -52.70 72.91
N LEU A 103 -45.05 -52.07 73.39
CA LEU A 103 -45.97 -51.29 72.56
C LEU A 103 -45.28 -50.12 71.89
N ALA A 104 -44.45 -49.37 72.62
CA ALA A 104 -43.71 -48.25 72.05
C ALA A 104 -42.75 -48.72 70.94
N SER A 105 -42.06 -49.85 71.13
CA SER A 105 -41.14 -50.40 70.13
C SER A 105 -41.88 -50.91 68.90
N ALA A 106 -43.03 -51.59 69.08
CA ALA A 106 -43.82 -52.09 67.96
C ALA A 106 -44.46 -50.95 67.15
N VAL A 107 -44.99 -49.94 67.83
CA VAL A 107 -45.52 -48.73 67.17
C VAL A 107 -44.41 -47.99 66.45
N GLU A 108 -43.22 -47.84 67.06
CA GLU A 108 -42.08 -47.19 66.42
C GLU A 108 -41.60 -47.96 65.17
N GLU A 109 -41.58 -49.29 65.21
CA GLU A 109 -41.18 -50.12 64.06
C GLU A 109 -42.19 -50.07 62.91
N GLU A 110 -43.49 -50.17 63.20
CA GLU A 110 -44.55 -50.05 62.19
C GLU A 110 -44.62 -48.64 61.60
N LEU A 111 -44.55 -47.60 62.43
CA LEU A 111 -44.55 -46.22 61.92
C LEU A 111 -43.30 -45.96 61.07
N ALA A 112 -42.12 -46.41 61.52
CA ALA A 112 -40.87 -46.20 60.77
C ALA A 112 -40.90 -46.92 59.42
N SER A 113 -41.33 -48.19 59.36
CA SER A 113 -41.37 -48.94 58.10
C SER A 113 -42.40 -48.37 57.14
N ASN A 114 -43.57 -47.97 57.64
CA ASN A 114 -44.64 -47.47 56.81
C ASN A 114 -44.32 -46.06 56.28
N LEU A 115 -43.75 -45.20 57.15
CA LEU A 115 -43.34 -43.86 56.76
C LEU A 115 -42.16 -43.89 55.79
N ASP A 116 -41.18 -44.78 55.96
CA ASP A 116 -40.06 -44.93 55.02
C ASP A 116 -40.56 -45.34 53.61
N GLU A 117 -41.45 -46.33 53.51
CA GLU A 117 -42.00 -46.76 52.21
C GLU A 117 -42.85 -45.67 51.55
N GLN A 118 -43.67 -44.96 52.32
CA GLN A 118 -44.51 -43.89 51.79
C GLN A 118 -43.72 -42.64 51.40
N ILE A 119 -42.70 -42.26 52.18
CA ILE A 119 -41.79 -41.17 51.83
C ILE A 119 -41.02 -41.54 50.56
N GLU A 120 -40.47 -42.74 50.44
CA GLU A 120 -39.72 -43.16 49.24
C GLU A 120 -40.61 -43.08 48.00
N ALA A 121 -41.83 -43.62 48.05
CA ALA A 121 -42.77 -43.57 46.93
C ALA A 121 -43.18 -42.14 46.57
N THR A 122 -43.42 -41.29 47.58
CA THR A 122 -43.83 -39.90 47.40
C THR A 122 -42.71 -39.07 46.78
N VAL A 123 -41.51 -39.15 47.36
CA VAL A 123 -40.31 -38.47 46.84
C VAL A 123 -40.04 -38.90 45.40
N GLN A 124 -40.14 -40.20 45.09
CA GLN A 124 -39.93 -40.70 43.74
C GLN A 124 -40.98 -40.17 42.75
N SER A 125 -42.24 -40.06 43.17
CA SER A 125 -43.30 -39.49 42.32
C SER A 125 -43.09 -38.00 42.07
N ILE A 126 -42.81 -37.22 43.12
CA ILE A 126 -42.60 -35.77 43.01
C ILE A 126 -41.39 -35.46 42.14
N LEU A 127 -40.27 -36.17 42.33
CA LEU A 127 -39.08 -36.00 41.49
C LEU A 127 -39.37 -36.33 40.04
N ALA A 128 -40.11 -37.41 39.76
CA ALA A 128 -40.46 -37.78 38.39
C ALA A 128 -41.31 -36.70 37.71
N GLU A 129 -42.34 -36.20 38.40
CA GLU A 129 -43.28 -35.22 37.85
C GLU A 129 -42.62 -33.84 37.71
N THR A 130 -41.86 -33.40 38.72
CA THR A 130 -41.14 -32.13 38.72
C THR A 130 -40.06 -32.10 37.64
N LEU A 131 -39.28 -33.17 37.49
CA LEU A 131 -38.27 -33.26 36.42
C LEU A 131 -38.94 -33.29 35.05
N GLU A 132 -40.02 -34.04 34.87
CA GLU A 132 -40.73 -34.10 33.59
C GLU A 132 -41.28 -32.72 33.20
N ASP A 133 -41.95 -32.04 34.12
CA ASP A 133 -42.49 -30.70 33.85
C ASP A 133 -41.40 -29.68 33.59
N GLN A 134 -40.35 -29.60 34.41
CA GLN A 134 -39.28 -28.61 34.20
C GLN A 134 -38.45 -28.85 32.95
N LEU A 135 -38.17 -30.11 32.59
CA LEU A 135 -37.48 -30.40 31.32
C LEU A 135 -38.38 -30.14 30.11
N ALA A 136 -39.65 -30.55 30.18
CA ALA A 136 -40.56 -30.46 29.04
C ALA A 136 -41.04 -29.03 28.79
N SER A 137 -41.36 -28.28 29.84
CA SER A 137 -41.90 -26.93 29.71
C SER A 137 -40.80 -25.86 29.74
N GLY A 138 -39.91 -25.89 30.74
CA GLY A 138 -38.90 -24.84 30.93
C GLY A 138 -37.93 -24.73 29.74
N VAL A 139 -37.34 -25.85 29.33
CA VAL A 139 -36.35 -25.87 28.24
C VAL A 139 -37.01 -25.57 26.89
N GLU A 140 -38.18 -26.16 26.62
CA GLU A 140 -38.88 -25.95 25.36
C GLU A 140 -39.38 -24.52 25.22
N GLU A 141 -39.95 -23.92 26.29
CA GLU A 141 -40.38 -22.53 26.28
C GLU A 141 -39.21 -21.57 26.09
N GLU A 142 -38.09 -21.78 26.80
CA GLU A 142 -36.90 -20.96 26.64
C GLU A 142 -36.32 -21.06 25.21
N PHE A 143 -36.29 -22.28 24.66
CA PHE A 143 -35.83 -22.52 23.30
C PHE A 143 -36.73 -21.84 22.27
N GLN A 144 -38.06 -21.96 22.40
CA GLN A 144 -39.02 -21.29 21.54
C GLN A 144 -38.90 -19.76 21.62
N ALA A 145 -38.71 -19.21 22.83
CA ALA A 145 -38.50 -17.78 23.02
C ALA A 145 -37.23 -17.28 22.31
N LYS A 146 -36.11 -18.03 22.41
CA LYS A 146 -34.87 -17.71 21.70
C LYS A 146 -35.03 -17.80 20.18
N LEU A 147 -35.76 -18.80 19.67
CA LEU A 147 -36.05 -18.92 18.25
C LEU A 147 -36.87 -17.73 17.72
N GLU A 148 -37.88 -17.29 18.48
CA GLU A 148 -38.69 -16.13 18.11
C GLU A 148 -37.84 -14.84 18.09
N ASP A 149 -36.95 -14.64 19.07
CA ASP A 149 -36.03 -13.49 19.10
C ASP A 149 -35.09 -13.47 17.88
N VAL A 150 -34.47 -14.61 17.56
CA VAL A 150 -33.61 -14.74 16.37
C VAL A 150 -34.40 -14.44 15.10
N ARG A 151 -35.63 -14.95 15.00
CA ARG A 151 -36.51 -14.71 13.85
C ARG A 151 -36.85 -13.23 13.70
N GLU A 152 -37.22 -12.55 14.78
CA GLU A 152 -37.52 -11.11 14.79
C GLU A 152 -36.29 -10.32 14.32
N ARG A 153 -35.10 -10.67 14.82
CA ARG A 153 -33.84 -10.04 14.45
C ARG A 153 -33.52 -10.22 12.96
N VAL A 154 -33.68 -11.43 12.41
CA VAL A 154 -33.45 -11.70 10.99
C VAL A 154 -34.41 -10.89 10.12
N ILE A 155 -35.68 -10.82 10.51
CA ILE A 155 -36.69 -10.01 9.81
C ILE A 155 -36.31 -8.52 9.83
N GLN A 156 -35.87 -8.01 10.98
CA GLN A 156 -35.41 -6.64 11.10
C GLN A 156 -34.23 -6.35 10.16
N VAL A 157 -33.18 -7.18 10.21
CA VAL A 157 -32.00 -7.04 9.35
C VAL A 157 -32.39 -7.07 7.88
N LYS A 158 -33.30 -7.97 7.49
CA LYS A 158 -33.79 -8.05 6.11
C LYS A 158 -34.50 -6.75 5.70
N LYS A 159 -35.41 -6.24 6.53
CA LYS A 159 -36.11 -4.97 6.28
C LYS A 159 -35.15 -3.79 6.16
N GLU A 160 -34.17 -3.69 7.05
CA GLU A 160 -33.18 -2.62 7.01
C GLU A 160 -32.29 -2.73 5.76
N THR A 161 -31.88 -3.94 5.40
CA THR A 161 -31.08 -4.20 4.19
C THR A 161 -31.85 -3.85 2.93
N ASP A 162 -33.10 -4.28 2.82
CA ASP A 162 -33.97 -3.98 1.67
C ASP A 162 -34.30 -2.48 1.57
N ALA A 163 -34.40 -1.78 2.71
CA ALA A 163 -34.59 -0.33 2.74
C ALA A 163 -33.34 0.45 2.33
N LYS A 164 -32.14 -0.12 2.55
CA LYS A 164 -30.89 0.54 2.16
C LYS A 164 -30.74 0.62 0.65
N ALA A 165 -31.17 -0.41 -0.06
CA ALA A 165 -31.09 -0.44 -1.52
C ALA A 165 -32.07 -1.46 -2.10
N PRO A 166 -32.97 -1.05 -3.01
CA PRO A 166 -33.77 -1.98 -3.81
C PRO A 166 -32.88 -2.98 -4.57
N ALA A 167 -33.41 -4.18 -4.84
CA ALA A 167 -32.70 -5.17 -5.65
C ALA A 167 -32.28 -4.62 -7.04
N ASP A 168 -33.11 -3.75 -7.61
CA ASP A 168 -32.89 -3.14 -8.93
C ASP A 168 -32.24 -1.76 -8.85
N HIS A 169 -31.70 -1.36 -7.70
CA HIS A 169 -31.02 -0.07 -7.62
C HIS A 169 -29.79 -0.05 -8.52
N THR A 170 -29.59 1.06 -9.20
CA THR A 170 -28.38 1.30 -9.98
C THR A 170 -27.40 2.14 -9.17
N HIS A 171 -26.12 2.03 -9.52
CA HIS A 171 -25.07 2.86 -8.95
C HIS A 171 -24.63 3.88 -10.00
N GLU A 172 -25.25 5.06 -10.02
CA GLU A 172 -24.91 6.17 -10.94
C GLU A 172 -23.42 6.52 -10.87
N ALA A 173 -22.81 6.45 -9.67
CA ALA A 173 -21.37 6.65 -9.49
C ALA A 173 -20.49 5.58 -10.17
N LEU A 174 -21.04 4.39 -10.42
CA LEU A 174 -20.35 3.31 -11.12
C LEU A 174 -20.68 3.28 -12.62
N GLU A 175 -21.71 3.97 -13.08
CA GLU A 175 -21.99 4.10 -14.52
C GLU A 175 -20.81 4.72 -15.26
N GLY A 176 -20.14 5.70 -14.65
CA GLY A 176 -18.93 6.31 -15.21
C GLY A 176 -17.71 5.38 -15.30
N VAL A 177 -17.71 4.21 -14.65
CA VAL A 177 -16.59 3.26 -14.73
C VAL A 177 -16.48 2.66 -16.12
N ALA A 178 -17.61 2.29 -16.73
CA ALA A 178 -17.62 1.75 -18.10
C ALA A 178 -17.11 2.80 -19.11
N ASP A 179 -17.51 4.07 -18.92
CA ASP A 179 -17.02 5.18 -19.75
C ASP A 179 -15.51 5.43 -19.55
N LEU A 180 -15.01 5.32 -18.31
CA LEU A 180 -13.59 5.44 -18.00
C LEU A 180 -12.77 4.29 -18.60
N GLU A 181 -13.28 3.06 -18.53
CA GLU A 181 -12.65 1.90 -19.17
C GLU A 181 -12.51 2.10 -20.68
N GLN A 182 -13.56 2.62 -21.33
CA GLN A 182 -13.52 2.94 -22.76
C GLN A 182 -12.50 4.05 -23.06
N GLN A 183 -12.46 5.12 -22.25
CA GLN A 183 -11.49 6.21 -22.41
C GLN A 183 -10.05 5.71 -22.26
N VAL A 184 -9.77 4.83 -21.28
CA VAL A 184 -8.45 4.24 -21.10
C VAL A 184 -8.05 3.42 -22.33
N ALA A 185 -8.94 2.57 -22.86
CA ALA A 185 -8.65 1.78 -24.05
C ALA A 185 -8.35 2.66 -25.29
N THR A 186 -9.07 3.78 -25.45
CA THR A 186 -8.77 4.76 -26.50
C THR A 186 -7.39 5.39 -26.31
N LEU A 187 -7.08 5.87 -25.10
CA LEU A 187 -5.78 6.48 -24.79
C LEU A 187 -4.62 5.50 -25.00
N GLU A 188 -4.80 4.22 -24.64
CA GLU A 188 -3.78 3.18 -24.88
C GLU A 188 -3.51 2.97 -26.38
N THR A 189 -4.58 3.00 -27.20
CA THR A 189 -4.45 2.89 -28.66
C THR A 189 -3.72 4.10 -29.23
N GLU A 190 -4.12 5.32 -28.86
CA GLU A 190 -3.48 6.56 -29.31
C GLU A 190 -2.00 6.62 -28.89
N LEU A 191 -1.67 6.19 -27.66
CA LEU A 191 -0.29 6.14 -27.18
C LEU A 191 0.54 5.12 -27.97
N SER A 192 -0.04 3.97 -28.30
CA SER A 192 0.63 2.95 -29.12
C SER A 192 0.89 3.44 -30.54
N GLU A 193 -0.05 4.16 -31.14
CA GLU A 193 0.10 4.77 -32.46
C GLU A 193 1.19 5.86 -32.43
N LEU A 194 1.12 6.77 -31.46
CA LEU A 194 2.11 7.85 -31.32
C LEU A 194 3.52 7.30 -31.08
N ARG A 195 3.65 6.24 -30.29
CA ARG A 195 4.94 5.56 -30.08
C ARG A 195 5.47 4.97 -31.37
N SER A 196 4.60 4.33 -32.16
CA SER A 196 4.98 3.74 -33.45
C SER A 196 5.39 4.81 -34.47
N GLU A 197 4.73 5.97 -34.46
CA GLU A 197 5.11 7.13 -35.28
C GLU A 197 6.49 7.67 -34.89
N VAL A 198 6.75 7.84 -33.58
CA VAL A 198 8.06 8.27 -33.08
C VAL A 198 9.16 7.28 -33.46
N ASP A 199 8.92 5.97 -33.25
CA ASP A 199 9.88 4.91 -33.59
C ASP A 199 10.19 4.88 -35.10
N ALA A 200 9.27 5.33 -35.96
CA ALA A 200 9.47 5.45 -37.40
C ALA A 200 10.19 6.75 -37.82
N LEU A 201 9.90 7.87 -37.17
CA LEU A 201 10.47 9.19 -37.51
C LEU A 201 11.92 9.36 -37.06
N VAL A 202 12.30 8.77 -35.93
CA VAL A 202 13.67 8.92 -35.38
C VAL A 202 14.74 8.44 -36.36
N PRO A 203 14.65 7.23 -36.95
CA PRO A 203 15.63 6.78 -37.94
C PRO A 203 15.69 7.66 -39.19
N GLU A 204 14.55 8.17 -39.66
CA GLU A 204 14.51 9.05 -40.84
C GLU A 204 15.25 10.37 -40.57
N HIS A 205 15.09 10.94 -39.36
CA HIS A 205 15.81 12.13 -38.96
C HIS A 205 17.31 11.88 -38.74
N ASP A 206 17.69 10.71 -38.20
CA ASP A 206 19.10 10.34 -38.07
C ASP A 206 19.78 10.24 -39.44
N GLU A 207 19.14 9.60 -40.43
CA GLU A 207 19.65 9.55 -41.81
C GLU A 207 19.76 10.94 -42.45
N GLN A 208 18.81 11.85 -42.17
CA GLN A 208 18.88 13.24 -42.63
C GLN A 208 20.04 13.99 -41.99
N ILE A 209 20.27 13.82 -40.69
CA ILE A 209 21.37 14.45 -39.95
C ILE A 209 22.70 13.94 -40.51
N ASP A 210 22.87 12.63 -40.66
CA ASP A 210 24.09 12.04 -41.23
C ASP A 210 24.35 12.55 -42.66
N GLY A 211 23.29 12.71 -43.46
CA GLY A 211 23.38 13.27 -44.79
C GLY A 211 23.78 14.75 -44.82
N LEU A 212 23.33 15.54 -43.84
CA LEU A 212 23.75 16.93 -43.68
C LEU A 212 25.19 17.04 -43.19
N ASP A 213 25.59 16.20 -42.24
CA ASP A 213 26.95 16.16 -41.70
C ASP A 213 27.96 15.80 -42.79
N ALA A 214 27.67 14.79 -43.60
CA ALA A 214 28.50 14.42 -44.75
C ALA A 214 28.66 15.57 -45.77
N ARG A 215 27.58 16.33 -46.03
CA ARG A 215 27.64 17.50 -46.92
C ARG A 215 28.45 18.64 -46.33
N LEU A 216 28.33 18.88 -45.02
CA LEU A 216 29.14 19.88 -44.32
C LEU A 216 30.61 19.51 -44.39
N GLY A 217 30.97 18.25 -44.12
CA GLY A 217 32.34 17.75 -44.28
C GLY A 217 32.87 17.95 -45.70
N GLU A 218 32.07 17.65 -46.74
CA GLU A 218 32.49 17.90 -48.13
C GLU A 218 32.70 19.39 -48.43
N LEU A 219 31.86 20.27 -47.88
CA LEU A 219 32.02 21.71 -48.04
C LEU A 219 33.27 22.23 -47.31
N GLU A 220 33.55 21.71 -46.11
CA GLU A 220 34.75 22.02 -45.35
C GLU A 220 36.02 21.62 -46.10
N ASP A 221 36.08 20.40 -46.65
CA ASP A 221 37.21 19.91 -47.47
C ASP A 221 37.44 20.79 -48.70
N ARG A 222 36.36 21.20 -49.38
CA ARG A 222 36.43 22.12 -50.53
C ARG A 222 36.93 23.50 -50.11
N LEU A 223 36.44 24.04 -49.00
CA LEU A 223 36.90 25.33 -48.47
C LEU A 223 38.36 25.28 -48.07
N GLN A 224 38.82 24.19 -47.45
CA GLN A 224 40.23 23.98 -47.12
C GLN A 224 41.09 23.91 -48.38
N THR A 225 40.62 23.21 -49.42
CA THR A 225 41.31 23.15 -50.72
C THR A 225 41.42 24.53 -51.35
N VAL A 226 40.32 25.31 -51.36
CA VAL A 226 40.33 26.69 -51.87
C VAL A 226 41.28 27.56 -51.05
N ALA A 227 41.24 27.45 -49.72
CA ALA A 227 42.14 28.19 -48.85
C ALA A 227 43.62 27.88 -49.16
N TRP A 228 43.96 26.61 -49.40
CA TRP A 228 45.30 26.19 -49.80
C TRP A 228 45.71 26.77 -51.16
N VAL A 229 44.85 26.69 -52.18
CA VAL A 229 45.11 27.28 -53.51
C VAL A 229 45.25 28.80 -53.44
N VAL A 230 44.41 29.47 -52.66
CA VAL A 230 44.51 30.93 -52.46
C VAL A 230 45.81 31.29 -51.75
N SER A 231 46.25 30.51 -50.77
CA SER A 231 47.55 30.68 -50.11
C SER A 231 48.71 30.53 -51.10
N ASP A 232 48.69 29.49 -51.93
CA ASP A 232 49.72 29.24 -52.95
C ASP A 232 49.77 30.33 -54.03
N LEU A 233 48.61 30.77 -54.52
CA LEU A 233 48.50 31.89 -55.45
C LEU A 233 48.99 33.20 -54.84
N ARG A 234 48.68 33.44 -53.56
CA ARG A 234 49.17 34.62 -52.83
C ARG A 234 50.69 34.59 -52.71
N GLU A 235 51.27 33.45 -52.33
CA GLU A 235 52.72 33.28 -52.22
C GLU A 235 53.42 33.42 -53.58
N ALA A 236 52.85 32.87 -54.65
CA ALA A 236 53.34 33.05 -56.02
C ALA A 236 53.25 34.50 -56.50
N HIS A 237 52.17 35.22 -56.18
CA HIS A 237 52.00 36.63 -56.52
C HIS A 237 52.98 37.54 -55.77
N GLU A 238 53.18 37.28 -54.47
CA GLU A 238 54.15 37.99 -53.64
C GLU A 238 55.59 37.75 -54.14
N SER A 239 55.91 36.51 -54.56
CA SER A 239 57.23 36.14 -55.08
C SER A 239 57.56 36.70 -56.47
N GLY A 240 56.58 36.73 -57.39
CA GLY A 240 56.79 37.17 -58.78
C GLY A 240 56.88 38.68 -58.97
N ASN A 241 56.00 39.44 -58.31
CA ASN A 241 55.98 40.90 -58.44
C ASN A 241 57.18 41.58 -57.76
N GLY A 242 57.71 40.96 -56.71
CA GLY A 242 58.88 41.46 -56.00
C GLY A 242 60.09 41.65 -56.92
N LEU A 243 60.43 40.59 -57.65
CA LEU A 243 61.58 40.55 -58.55
C LEU A 243 61.36 41.43 -59.79
N GLU A 244 60.19 41.39 -60.41
CA GLU A 244 59.90 42.24 -61.57
C GLU A 244 59.93 43.73 -61.23
N ALA A 245 59.43 44.12 -60.05
CA ALA A 245 59.50 45.49 -59.58
C ALA A 245 60.96 45.94 -59.36
N VAL A 246 61.78 45.09 -58.75
CA VAL A 246 63.22 45.35 -58.58
C VAL A 246 63.94 45.50 -59.92
N GLU A 247 63.70 44.59 -60.87
CA GLU A 247 64.29 44.68 -62.20
C GLU A 247 63.86 45.94 -62.95
N ARG A 248 62.60 46.35 -62.83
CA ARG A 248 62.09 47.58 -63.42
C ARG A 248 62.81 48.81 -62.87
N ILE A 249 63.00 48.86 -61.54
CA ILE A 249 63.74 49.93 -60.86
C ILE A 249 65.20 49.93 -61.30
N LYS A 250 65.87 48.76 -61.34
CA LYS A 250 67.27 48.64 -61.81
C LYS A 250 67.43 49.06 -63.27
N ARG A 251 66.48 48.69 -64.14
CA ARG A 251 66.48 49.07 -65.56
C ARG A 251 66.24 50.56 -65.74
N ALA A 252 65.33 51.16 -64.97
CA ALA A 252 65.11 52.60 -64.97
C ALA A 252 66.35 53.37 -64.47
N ALA A 253 67.01 52.86 -63.43
CA ALA A 253 68.26 53.41 -62.89
C ALA A 253 69.39 53.38 -63.94
N ALA A 254 69.57 52.24 -64.62
CA ALA A 254 70.56 52.07 -65.67
C ALA A 254 70.28 53.00 -66.87
N LYS A 255 69.01 53.15 -67.27
CA LYS A 255 68.63 54.07 -68.38
C LYS A 255 68.91 55.55 -68.05
N ALA A 256 68.82 55.91 -66.78
CA ALA A 256 69.06 57.26 -66.30
C ALA A 256 70.51 57.50 -65.81
N ASP A 257 71.39 56.50 -65.92
CA ASP A 257 72.78 56.53 -65.45
C ASP A 257 72.91 56.87 -63.95
N ILE A 258 72.09 56.23 -63.11
CA ILE A 258 72.02 56.45 -61.66
C ILE A 258 72.47 55.20 -60.89
N ASP A 259 73.62 55.28 -60.22
CA ASP A 259 74.08 54.20 -59.33
C ASP A 259 73.47 54.28 -57.91
N ARG A 260 73.21 55.51 -57.43
CA ARG A 260 72.76 55.76 -56.05
C ARG A 260 71.67 56.82 -56.01
N ALA A 261 70.56 56.51 -55.34
CA ALA A 261 69.46 57.44 -55.12
C ALA A 261 69.11 57.52 -53.62
N LYS A 262 68.59 58.67 -53.19
CA LYS A 262 68.09 58.83 -51.80
C LYS A 262 66.66 58.31 -51.71
N CYS A 263 66.39 57.43 -50.75
CA CYS A 263 65.03 57.02 -50.42
C CYS A 263 64.18 58.24 -50.06
N GLU A 264 63.01 58.35 -50.67
CA GLU A 264 62.06 59.43 -50.38
C GLU A 264 61.55 59.38 -48.93
N ASN A 265 61.36 58.18 -48.36
CA ASN A 265 60.85 58.02 -46.99
C ASN A 265 61.90 58.35 -45.91
N CYS A 266 63.09 57.71 -45.95
CA CYS A 266 64.09 57.85 -44.89
C CYS A 266 65.29 58.73 -45.23
N GLY A 267 65.40 59.22 -46.47
CA GLY A 267 66.49 60.10 -46.91
C GLY A 267 67.87 59.45 -47.09
N ASN A 268 68.02 58.17 -46.69
CA ASN A 268 69.27 57.42 -46.83
C ASN A 268 69.59 57.09 -48.30
N GLY A 269 70.87 57.10 -48.65
CA GLY A 269 71.31 56.77 -50.00
C GLY A 269 71.35 55.26 -50.22
N VAL A 270 70.55 54.76 -51.14
CA VAL A 270 70.46 53.34 -51.53
C VAL A 270 71.22 53.12 -52.84
N THR A 271 72.09 52.12 -52.87
CA THR A 271 72.77 51.67 -54.10
C THR A 271 71.81 50.79 -54.89
N LEU A 272 71.40 51.23 -56.08
CA LEU A 272 70.26 50.62 -56.79
C LEU A 272 70.58 49.25 -57.38
N SER A 273 71.85 48.99 -57.72
CA SER A 273 72.31 47.69 -58.24
C SER A 273 72.19 46.54 -57.22
N LEU A 274 72.21 46.86 -55.91
CA LEU A 274 72.18 45.90 -54.80
C LEU A 274 70.77 45.63 -54.25
N LEU A 275 69.72 46.24 -54.78
CA LEU A 275 68.35 45.93 -54.38
C LEU A 275 68.00 44.46 -54.72
N THR A 276 67.62 43.68 -53.72
CA THR A 276 67.10 42.31 -53.89
C THR A 276 65.57 42.27 -53.87
N ASP A 277 64.97 43.18 -53.12
CA ASP A 277 63.53 43.29 -52.89
C ASP A 277 63.06 44.70 -53.25
N PRO A 278 61.79 44.92 -53.63
CA PRO A 278 61.27 46.23 -53.99
C PRO A 278 60.97 47.06 -52.72
N ALA A 279 61.89 47.04 -51.76
CA ALA A 279 61.79 47.74 -50.49
C ALA A 279 63.11 48.47 -50.19
N CYS A 280 63.04 49.59 -49.46
CA CYS A 280 64.24 50.30 -49.03
C CYS A 280 64.96 49.50 -47.92
N PRO A 281 66.24 49.14 -48.06
CA PRO A 281 66.97 48.34 -47.07
C PRO A 281 67.25 49.06 -45.73
N HIS A 282 66.82 50.31 -45.60
CA HIS A 282 67.00 51.11 -44.39
C HIS A 282 65.69 51.40 -43.63
N CYS A 283 64.52 51.24 -44.27
CA CYS A 283 63.23 51.53 -43.65
C CYS A 283 62.07 50.66 -44.13
N ASP A 284 62.34 49.62 -44.92
CA ASP A 284 61.39 48.66 -45.48
C ASP A 284 60.20 49.24 -46.27
N ALA A 285 60.24 50.53 -46.59
CA ALA A 285 59.23 51.16 -47.42
C ALA A 285 59.27 50.58 -48.85
N THR A 286 58.14 50.13 -49.36
CA THR A 286 58.00 49.62 -50.74
C THR A 286 58.38 50.70 -51.73
N VAL A 287 59.31 50.38 -52.63
CA VAL A 287 59.84 51.29 -53.65
C VAL A 287 59.20 50.98 -54.99
N THR A 288 58.80 52.02 -55.72
CA THR A 288 58.07 51.87 -57.00
C THR A 288 58.89 52.29 -58.21
N ASN A 289 59.74 53.32 -58.07
CA ASN A 289 60.50 53.86 -59.20
C ASN A 289 61.72 54.68 -58.75
N VAL A 290 62.62 54.99 -59.69
CA VAL A 290 63.72 55.95 -59.53
C VAL A 290 63.52 57.15 -60.45
N GLU A 291 63.69 58.35 -59.92
CA GLU A 291 63.59 59.59 -60.67
C GLU A 291 64.93 60.32 -60.76
N ALA A 292 65.29 60.68 -61.99
CA ALA A 292 66.35 61.65 -62.27
C ALA A 292 65.78 63.07 -62.11
N ASP A 293 66.42 63.90 -61.27
CA ASP A 293 66.06 65.31 -61.14
C ASP A 293 67.04 66.13 -62.00
N PRO A 294 66.61 66.76 -63.12
CA PRO A 294 67.51 67.34 -64.11
C PRO A 294 68.22 68.65 -63.69
N GLY A 295 68.12 69.05 -62.42
CA GLY A 295 68.77 70.27 -61.91
C GLY A 295 70.22 70.03 -61.46
N TRP A 296 71.16 70.90 -61.87
CA TRP A 296 72.62 70.75 -61.73
C TRP A 296 73.16 70.54 -60.27
N PHE A 297 72.32 70.59 -59.24
CA PHE A 297 72.68 70.37 -57.83
C PHE A 297 71.81 69.33 -57.09
N ARG A 298 70.86 68.63 -57.73
CA ARG A 298 69.94 67.71 -57.03
C ARG A 298 70.37 66.24 -57.16
N LYS A 299 70.28 65.50 -56.04
CA LYS A 299 70.60 64.07 -56.00
C LYS A 299 69.37 63.26 -56.44
N PRO A 300 69.54 62.17 -57.20
CA PRO A 300 68.43 61.30 -57.62
C PRO A 300 67.61 60.76 -56.45
N LYS A 301 66.31 60.54 -56.66
CA LYS A 301 65.37 60.07 -55.62
C LYS A 301 64.78 58.72 -55.96
N LEU A 302 64.66 57.88 -54.94
CA LEU A 302 64.01 56.59 -54.99
C LEU A 302 62.59 56.74 -54.40
N ARG A 303 61.59 56.62 -55.26
CA ARG A 303 60.17 56.85 -54.93
C ARG A 303 59.61 55.67 -54.16
N VAL A 304 58.93 55.96 -53.06
CA VAL A 304 58.22 54.95 -52.28
C VAL A 304 56.74 54.94 -52.66
N ALA A 305 56.09 53.77 -52.62
CA ALA A 305 54.65 53.70 -52.72
C ALA A 305 54.06 54.49 -51.54
N SER A 306 53.14 55.42 -51.82
CA SER A 306 52.25 55.92 -50.79
C SER A 306 51.40 54.75 -50.32
N GLN A 307 51.60 54.30 -49.08
CA GLN A 307 50.69 53.35 -48.45
C GLN A 307 49.28 53.93 -48.55
N LEU A 308 48.38 53.22 -49.22
CA LEU A 308 46.95 53.47 -49.09
C LEU A 308 46.63 53.26 -47.61
N GLU A 309 46.15 54.32 -46.96
CA GLU A 309 45.53 54.26 -45.64
C GLU A 309 44.55 53.08 -45.62
N SER A 310 44.76 52.21 -44.64
CA SER A 310 43.91 51.07 -44.34
C SER A 310 42.51 51.60 -44.05
N GLY A 311 41.52 51.26 -44.89
CA GLY A 311 40.13 51.52 -44.56
C GLY A 311 39.78 50.83 -43.24
N GLU A 312 39.20 51.60 -42.32
CA GLU A 312 38.62 51.11 -41.06
C GLU A 312 37.66 49.94 -41.30
N PRO A 313 37.64 48.92 -40.42
CA PRO A 313 36.65 47.86 -40.48
C PRO A 313 35.32 48.36 -39.91
N GLU A 314 34.23 48.23 -40.66
CA GLU A 314 32.86 48.21 -40.12
C GLU A 314 32.53 46.82 -39.56
#